data_AF-A0A521NY01-F1
#
_entry.id   AF-A0A521NY01-F1
#
_cell.length_a   1.000
_cell.length_b   1.000
_cell.length_c   1.000
_cell.angle_alpha   90.00
_cell.angle_beta   90.00
_cell.angle_gamma   90.00
#
_symmetry.space_group_name_H-M   'P 1'
#
loop_
_entity.id
_entity.type
_entity.pdbx_description
1 polymer ?
#
loop_
_entity_poly.entity_id
_entity_poly.type
_entity_poly.pdbx_seq_one_letter_code
_entity_poly.pdbx_strand_id
1 'polypeptide(L)'
;MTTHLWPPLSAIRSAFETGPGAASAFAPETPGLATVAMPGARGEAPGAPEAAAPPPVDLLLPLAELARRREAVAQRSFGARWAPGRLVSVVHEGRLLGVLLDRCIHGELWQGWMAAGEADWASAFDVLLEPDDEPFEPAFGLIQAWNVLTLEPSPQLAARVLGEVSATRLAAIRAVHDEWAAQAAPAIAPEPGRIALRTVGGVFAVLSGTPLGPRDPRVEYQSLYRDAASQLGAAWLPAARSAPGPAAAPRARPQPGPEGGWWGSVRRWLGADGWMRPAFAVLALCVVVQNVGLFGGHDAQDDVRFRAVPTAPAAAGADLTVRWKDGVRVDEADRLLQAISADVVGGPGSNGVWRLRVPDVEKSLQVLAASPLVEAAGRASERP
;
A
#
# COMPACT_ATOMS: atom_id res chain seq x y z
N MET A 1 21.26 -11.03 1.66
CA MET A 1 20.19 -11.36 2.63
C MET A 1 18.98 -11.79 1.83
N THR A 2 18.38 -12.95 2.11
CA THR A 2 17.13 -13.37 1.49
C THR A 2 16.02 -12.50 2.07
N THR A 3 15.49 -11.56 1.30
CA THR A 3 14.35 -10.75 1.75
C THR A 3 13.12 -11.65 1.85
N HIS A 4 12.61 -11.83 3.06
CA HIS A 4 11.39 -12.60 3.32
C HIS A 4 10.18 -11.70 3.06
N LEU A 5 9.61 -11.78 1.87
CA LEU A 5 8.37 -11.05 1.51
C LEU A 5 7.17 -11.70 2.18
N TRP A 6 6.26 -10.88 2.72
CA TRP A 6 5.03 -11.33 3.32
C TRP A 6 3.79 -10.84 2.52
N PRO A 7 2.74 -11.66 2.36
CA PRO A 7 2.68 -13.09 2.67
C PRO A 7 3.63 -13.90 1.78
N PRO A 8 4.01 -15.13 2.19
CA PRO A 8 4.87 -15.98 1.37
C PRO A 8 4.16 -16.33 0.06
N LEU A 9 4.94 -16.45 -1.03
CA LEU A 9 4.37 -16.69 -2.37
C LEU A 9 3.50 -17.95 -2.45
N SER A 10 3.81 -18.98 -1.66
CA SER A 10 3.00 -20.20 -1.58
C SER A 10 1.60 -19.92 -1.04
N ALA A 11 1.45 -19.04 -0.06
CA ALA A 11 0.15 -18.64 0.47
C ALA A 11 -0.65 -17.87 -0.60
N ILE A 12 -0.01 -16.94 -1.31
CA ILE A 12 -0.63 -16.21 -2.42
C ILE A 12 -1.10 -17.21 -3.48
N ARG A 13 -0.22 -18.11 -3.93
CA ARG A 13 -0.53 -19.15 -4.91
C ARG A 13 -1.72 -20.00 -4.48
N SER A 14 -1.76 -20.44 -3.22
CA SER A 14 -2.87 -21.25 -2.72
C SER A 14 -4.22 -20.53 -2.79
N ALA A 15 -4.24 -19.21 -2.60
CA ALA A 15 -5.45 -18.40 -2.78
C ALA A 15 -5.91 -18.35 -4.25
N PHE A 16 -4.96 -18.42 -5.19
CA PHE A 16 -5.22 -18.55 -6.64
C PHE A 16 -5.40 -20.01 -7.11
N GLU A 17 -5.24 -21.02 -6.26
CA GLU A 17 -5.49 -22.43 -6.60
C GLU A 17 -6.83 -22.91 -6.04
N THR A 18 -7.25 -22.37 -4.89
CA THR A 18 -8.52 -22.73 -4.25
C THR A 18 -9.69 -22.23 -5.12
N GLY A 19 -10.32 -23.17 -5.84
CA GLY A 19 -11.56 -22.96 -6.62
C GLY A 19 -12.83 -23.18 -5.77
N PRO A 20 -14.02 -23.20 -6.40
CA PRO A 20 -15.35 -22.92 -5.79
C PRO A 20 -15.83 -23.84 -4.66
N GLY A 21 -15.05 -24.82 -4.20
CA GLY A 21 -15.36 -25.67 -3.06
C GLY A 21 -15.19 -25.01 -1.68
N ALA A 22 -14.47 -23.89 -1.59
CA ALA A 22 -14.26 -23.19 -0.31
C ALA A 22 -15.36 -22.17 0.03
N ALA A 23 -16.23 -21.81 -0.93
CA ALA A 23 -17.35 -20.89 -0.69
C ALA A 23 -18.45 -21.49 0.22
N SER A 24 -18.41 -22.80 0.50
CA SER A 24 -19.26 -23.45 1.50
C SER A 24 -18.77 -23.27 2.95
N ALA A 25 -17.62 -22.63 3.17
CA ALA A 25 -17.10 -22.36 4.51
C ALA A 25 -17.62 -21.03 5.12
N PHE A 26 -18.43 -20.27 4.38
CA PHE A 26 -19.05 -19.01 4.84
C PHE A 26 -20.58 -19.04 4.81
N ALA A 27 -21.20 -20.23 4.78
CA ALA A 27 -22.55 -20.38 5.30
C ALA A 27 -22.49 -20.27 6.83
N PRO A 28 -23.49 -19.70 7.52
CA PRO A 28 -23.48 -19.57 8.98
C PRO A 28 -23.75 -20.94 9.61
N GLU A 29 -22.75 -21.82 9.57
CA GLU A 29 -22.72 -23.00 10.41
C GLU A 29 -21.89 -22.68 11.64
N THR A 30 -22.56 -22.78 12.79
CA THR A 30 -22.08 -23.00 14.16
C THR A 30 -20.57 -22.91 14.43
N PRO A 31 -20.13 -22.22 15.49
CA PRO A 31 -18.73 -21.87 15.72
C PRO A 31 -17.87 -23.12 16.00
N GLY A 32 -17.28 -23.67 14.95
CA GLY A 32 -16.22 -24.68 14.99
C GLY A 32 -14.95 -24.08 14.40
N LEU A 33 -13.90 -23.99 15.21
CA LEU A 33 -12.59 -23.43 14.89
C LEU A 33 -12.03 -24.01 13.57
N ALA A 34 -11.81 -23.14 12.58
CA ALA A 34 -10.95 -23.45 11.44
C ALA A 34 -9.48 -23.45 11.91
N THR A 35 -8.95 -24.64 12.17
CA THR A 35 -7.53 -24.83 12.51
C THR A 35 -6.69 -24.81 11.25
N VAL A 36 -5.86 -23.77 11.10
CA VAL A 36 -4.74 -23.78 10.16
C VAL A 36 -3.67 -24.72 10.73
N ALA A 37 -3.48 -25.87 10.10
CA ALA A 37 -2.44 -26.82 10.48
C ALA A 37 -1.06 -26.25 10.12
N MET A 38 -0.31 -25.83 11.14
CA MET A 38 1.12 -25.56 11.00
C MET A 38 1.86 -26.89 10.71
N PRO A 39 2.78 -26.94 9.72
CA PRO A 39 3.53 -28.15 9.43
C PRO A 39 4.54 -28.39 10.57
N GLY A 40 4.24 -29.35 11.44
CA GLY A 40 5.14 -29.76 12.52
C GLY A 40 4.52 -30.61 13.65
N ALA A 41 3.19 -30.65 13.79
CA ALA A 41 2.57 -31.45 14.85
C ALA A 41 2.42 -32.92 14.43
N ARG A 42 3.44 -33.74 14.75
CA ARG A 42 3.25 -35.19 14.87
C ARG A 42 2.33 -35.46 16.07
N GLY A 43 1.38 -36.36 15.85
CA GLY A 43 0.17 -36.46 16.63
C GLY A 43 0.35 -36.96 18.05
N GLU A 44 -0.53 -36.46 18.92
CA GLU A 44 -1.05 -37.14 20.10
C GLU A 44 -2.44 -36.56 20.42
N ALA A 45 -3.31 -37.40 20.99
CA ALA A 45 -4.76 -37.21 21.11
C ALA A 45 -5.19 -36.18 22.20
N PRO A 46 -6.49 -35.86 22.36
CA PRO A 46 -6.95 -34.52 22.73
C PRO A 46 -6.89 -34.22 24.23
N GLY A 47 -6.11 -33.20 24.59
CA GLY A 47 -6.18 -32.48 25.86
C GLY A 47 -7.02 -31.21 25.73
N ALA A 48 -7.57 -30.76 26.86
CA ALA A 48 -8.45 -29.59 27.07
C ALA A 48 -8.15 -28.33 26.21
N PRO A 49 -9.15 -27.47 25.95
CA PRO A 49 -8.96 -26.27 25.14
C PRO A 49 -7.91 -25.36 25.78
N GLU A 50 -6.71 -25.39 25.21
CA GLU A 50 -5.66 -24.45 25.50
C GLU A 50 -6.21 -23.07 25.12
N ALA A 51 -6.41 -22.23 26.13
CA ALA A 51 -6.89 -20.87 25.95
C ALA A 51 -5.99 -20.19 24.92
N ALA A 52 -6.58 -19.78 23.79
CA ALA A 52 -5.88 -19.10 22.71
C ALA A 52 -5.03 -17.99 23.31
N ALA A 53 -3.71 -18.10 23.15
CA ALA A 53 -2.78 -17.09 23.62
C ALA A 53 -3.26 -15.72 23.10
N PRO A 54 -3.32 -14.68 23.96
CA PRO A 54 -3.71 -13.35 23.50
C PRO A 54 -2.77 -12.95 22.35
N PRO A 55 -3.30 -12.31 21.30
CA PRO A 55 -2.45 -11.85 20.20
C PRO A 55 -1.32 -11.00 20.79
N PRO A 56 -0.09 -11.12 20.26
CA PRO A 56 1.02 -10.31 20.75
C PRO A 56 0.61 -8.84 20.73
N VAL A 57 0.86 -8.15 21.84
CA VAL A 57 0.36 -6.79 22.11
C VAL A 57 0.69 -5.83 20.96
N ASP A 58 1.80 -6.06 20.26
CA ASP A 58 2.27 -5.29 19.11
C ASP A 58 1.36 -5.35 17.87
N LEU A 59 0.50 -6.36 17.74
CA LEU A 59 -0.45 -6.48 16.62
C LEU A 59 -1.83 -5.88 16.92
N LEU A 60 -2.13 -5.59 18.19
CA LEU A 60 -3.45 -5.10 18.59
C LEU A 60 -3.78 -3.74 17.96
N LEU A 61 -2.83 -2.83 17.93
CA LEU A 61 -3.01 -1.50 17.36
C LEU A 61 -3.21 -1.55 15.83
N PRO A 62 -2.35 -2.22 15.03
CA PRO A 62 -2.58 -2.39 13.59
C PRO A 62 -3.90 -3.08 13.25
N LEU A 63 -4.30 -4.12 14.01
CA LEU A 63 -5.54 -4.84 13.76
C LEU A 63 -6.77 -4.01 14.12
N ALA A 64 -6.72 -3.24 15.21
CA ALA A 64 -7.79 -2.30 15.57
C ALA A 64 -7.94 -1.18 14.54
N GLU A 65 -6.83 -0.67 13.99
CA GLU A 65 -6.83 0.28 12.88
C GLU A 65 -7.51 -0.32 11.65
N LEU A 66 -7.08 -1.51 11.23
CA LEU A 66 -7.65 -2.21 10.08
C LEU A 66 -9.16 -2.45 10.25
N ALA A 67 -9.59 -2.89 11.44
CA ALA A 67 -10.99 -3.09 11.76
C ALA A 67 -11.78 -1.79 11.65
N ARG A 68 -11.25 -0.69 12.20
CA ARG A 68 -11.89 0.63 12.13
C ARG A 68 -12.07 1.12 10.69
N ARG A 69 -11.05 0.94 9.86
CA ARG A 69 -11.08 1.33 8.44
C ARG A 69 -12.13 0.53 7.66
N ARG A 70 -12.18 -0.78 7.87
CA ARG A 70 -13.20 -1.65 7.24
C ARG A 70 -14.61 -1.28 7.68
N GLU A 71 -14.81 -0.95 8.95
CA GLU A 71 -16.09 -0.48 9.46
C GLU A 71 -16.51 0.85 8.81
N ALA A 72 -15.58 1.81 8.67
CA ALA A 72 -15.84 3.07 7.97
C ALA A 72 -16.26 2.87 6.50
N VAL A 73 -15.61 1.93 5.80
CA VAL A 73 -15.97 1.52 4.43
C VAL A 73 -17.36 0.90 4.38
N ALA A 74 -17.71 0.03 5.34
CA ALA A 74 -19.03 -0.58 5.44
C ALA A 74 -20.13 0.46 5.68
N GLN A 75 -19.87 1.46 6.53
CA GLN A 75 -20.80 2.55 6.85
C GLN A 75 -21.00 3.54 5.69
N ARG A 76 -19.99 3.71 4.83
CA ARG A 76 -20.04 4.68 3.72
C ARG A 76 -21.13 4.40 2.68
N SER A 77 -21.63 3.17 2.60
CA SER A 77 -22.68 2.73 1.66
C SER A 77 -22.47 3.27 0.25
N PHE A 78 -21.50 2.71 -0.47
CA PHE A 78 -21.25 3.08 -1.86
C PHE A 78 -22.45 2.79 -2.77
N GLY A 79 -22.76 3.73 -3.66
CA GLY A 79 -23.72 3.47 -4.74
C GLY A 79 -23.19 2.37 -5.67
N ALA A 80 -24.08 1.52 -6.18
CA ALA A 80 -23.72 0.40 -7.06
C ALA A 80 -23.21 0.83 -8.45
N ARG A 81 -23.25 2.13 -8.77
CA ARG A 81 -22.88 2.67 -10.07
C ARG A 81 -21.36 2.65 -10.27
N TRP A 82 -20.94 2.04 -11.37
CA TRP A 82 -19.55 2.09 -11.83
C TRP A 82 -19.19 3.48 -12.37
N ALA A 83 -18.00 3.95 -12.02
CA ALA A 83 -17.47 5.27 -12.37
C ALA A 83 -15.94 5.26 -12.31
N PRO A 84 -15.25 6.21 -12.97
CA PRO A 84 -13.81 6.41 -12.79
C PRO A 84 -13.44 6.56 -11.31
N GLY A 85 -12.37 5.90 -10.88
CA GLY A 85 -11.89 5.93 -9.50
C GLY A 85 -12.64 5.01 -8.55
N ARG A 86 -13.65 4.25 -9.01
CA ARG A 86 -14.33 3.24 -8.19
C ARG A 86 -13.46 2.00 -8.06
N LEU A 87 -13.22 1.58 -6.83
CA LEU A 87 -12.63 0.28 -6.51
C LEU A 87 -13.77 -0.73 -6.36
N VAL A 88 -13.77 -1.77 -7.19
CA VAL A 88 -14.80 -2.82 -7.17
C VAL A 88 -14.18 -4.16 -6.83
N SER A 89 -14.89 -4.98 -6.04
CA SER A 89 -14.55 -6.40 -5.91
C SER A 89 -15.37 -7.23 -6.87
N VAL A 90 -14.73 -8.13 -7.59
CA VAL A 90 -15.32 -9.07 -8.52
C VAL A 90 -15.14 -10.48 -7.98
N VAL A 91 -16.23 -11.26 -7.91
CA VAL A 91 -16.12 -12.69 -7.62
C VAL A 91 -15.96 -13.46 -8.93
N HIS A 92 -14.86 -14.19 -9.08
CA HIS A 92 -14.60 -15.05 -10.25
C HIS A 92 -14.11 -16.42 -9.78
N GLU A 93 -14.80 -17.48 -10.18
CA GLU A 93 -14.51 -18.88 -9.76
C GLU A 93 -14.39 -19.07 -8.23
N GLY A 94 -15.19 -18.33 -7.47
CA GLY A 94 -15.18 -18.37 -6.00
C GLY A 94 -14.10 -17.51 -5.34
N ARG A 95 -13.34 -16.74 -6.13
CA ARG A 95 -12.26 -15.85 -5.65
C ARG A 95 -12.69 -14.40 -5.71
N LEU A 96 -12.33 -13.63 -4.69
CA LEU A 96 -12.57 -12.19 -4.65
C LEU A 96 -11.35 -11.46 -5.21
N LEU A 97 -11.54 -10.76 -6.34
CA LEU A 97 -10.51 -9.97 -7.01
C LEU A 97 -10.86 -8.48 -6.96
N GLY A 98 -9.88 -7.61 -6.73
CA GLY A 98 -10.07 -6.17 -6.73
C GLY A 98 -9.75 -5.57 -8.09
N VAL A 99 -10.53 -4.58 -8.52
CA VAL A 99 -10.30 -3.82 -9.76
C VAL A 99 -10.62 -2.35 -9.54
N LEU A 100 -9.66 -1.48 -9.88
CA LEU A 100 -9.88 -0.04 -9.92
C LEU A 100 -10.33 0.37 -11.33
N LEU A 101 -11.54 0.94 -11.43
CA LEU A 101 -12.10 1.39 -12.70
C LEU A 101 -11.50 2.73 -13.12
N ASP A 102 -11.07 2.81 -14.39
CA ASP A 102 -10.47 4.00 -14.97
C ASP A 102 -11.44 4.79 -15.84
N ARG A 103 -11.92 4.14 -16.90
CA ARG A 103 -12.76 4.76 -17.93
C ARG A 103 -13.65 3.72 -18.60
N CYS A 104 -14.81 4.17 -19.06
CA CYS A 104 -15.66 3.40 -19.95
C CYS A 104 -15.14 3.57 -21.39
N ILE A 105 -14.79 2.48 -22.07
CA ILE A 105 -14.30 2.49 -23.45
C ILE A 105 -15.49 2.61 -24.42
N HIS A 106 -16.47 1.71 -24.32
CA HIS A 106 -17.68 1.74 -25.14
C HIS A 106 -18.82 0.96 -24.48
N GLY A 107 -20.06 1.41 -24.67
CA GLY A 107 -21.22 0.77 -24.03
C GLY A 107 -21.05 0.71 -22.51
N GLU A 108 -20.99 -0.50 -21.98
CA GLU A 108 -20.72 -0.78 -20.57
C GLU A 108 -19.34 -1.45 -20.37
N LEU A 109 -18.45 -1.43 -21.37
CA LEU A 109 -17.08 -1.94 -21.24
C LEU A 109 -16.19 -0.93 -20.52
N TRP A 110 -15.79 -1.29 -19.31
CA TRP A 110 -14.87 -0.54 -18.48
C TRP A 110 -13.45 -1.04 -18.62
N GLN A 111 -12.49 -0.13 -18.65
CA GLN A 111 -11.08 -0.41 -18.48
C GLN A 111 -10.67 -0.05 -17.06
N GLY A 112 -9.73 -0.82 -16.51
CA GLY A 112 -9.17 -0.56 -15.20
C GLY A 112 -7.87 -1.31 -14.97
N TRP A 113 -7.47 -1.34 -13.70
CA TRP A 113 -6.27 -2.04 -13.23
C TRP A 113 -6.64 -3.01 -12.10
N MET A 114 -5.92 -4.12 -12.01
CA MET A 114 -6.04 -5.00 -10.85
C MET A 114 -5.66 -4.28 -9.56
N ALA A 115 -6.32 -4.66 -8.47
CA ALA A 115 -6.01 -4.22 -7.12
C ALA A 115 -5.75 -5.42 -6.20
N ALA A 116 -4.81 -5.26 -5.29
CA ALA A 116 -4.25 -6.30 -4.43
C ALA A 116 -3.99 -5.77 -3.01
N GLY A 117 -3.59 -6.65 -2.09
CA GLY A 117 -3.30 -6.29 -0.70
C GLY A 117 -1.83 -6.43 -0.30
N GLU A 118 -1.00 -7.05 -1.15
CA GLU A 118 0.35 -7.48 -0.75
C GLU A 118 1.43 -6.42 -1.01
N ALA A 119 1.53 -5.43 -0.10
CA ALA A 119 2.47 -4.31 -0.23
C ALA A 119 3.95 -4.72 -0.43
N ASP A 120 4.45 -5.75 0.25
CA ASP A 120 5.84 -6.23 0.11
C ASP A 120 6.17 -6.70 -1.32
N TRP A 121 5.14 -7.09 -2.07
CA TRP A 121 5.25 -7.58 -3.44
C TRP A 121 5.18 -6.45 -4.48
N ALA A 122 4.98 -5.21 -4.05
CA ALA A 122 4.92 -4.05 -4.93
C ALA A 122 6.21 -3.90 -5.75
N SER A 123 6.04 -3.58 -7.02
CA SER A 123 7.05 -3.15 -7.97
C SER A 123 6.99 -1.64 -8.19
N ALA A 124 7.90 -1.11 -9.00
CA ALA A 124 7.92 0.31 -9.37
C ALA A 124 6.63 0.82 -10.04
N PHE A 125 5.85 -0.08 -10.65
CA PHE A 125 4.63 0.27 -11.38
C PHE A 125 3.36 -0.07 -10.60
N ASP A 126 3.49 -0.32 -9.30
CA ASP A 126 2.36 -0.45 -8.39
C ASP A 126 2.22 0.81 -7.54
N VAL A 127 0.98 1.17 -7.19
CA VAL A 127 0.66 2.34 -6.38
C VAL A 127 0.00 1.89 -5.09
N LEU A 128 0.59 2.21 -3.95
CA LEU A 128 0.00 1.97 -2.64
C LEU A 128 -0.92 3.14 -2.29
N LEU A 129 -2.16 2.82 -1.96
CA LEU A 129 -3.15 3.77 -1.45
C LEU A 129 -2.88 4.04 0.03
N GLU A 130 -2.88 5.32 0.38
CA GLU A 130 -2.61 5.80 1.73
C GLU A 130 -3.93 6.02 2.49
N PRO A 131 -3.90 6.17 3.82
CA PRO A 131 -5.10 6.56 4.57
C PRO A 131 -5.78 7.82 4.03
N ASP A 132 -5.01 8.75 3.47
CA ASP A 132 -5.54 9.98 2.84
C ASP A 132 -6.28 9.73 1.51
N ASP A 133 -6.15 8.52 0.94
CA ASP A 133 -6.88 8.09 -0.25
C ASP A 133 -8.22 7.41 0.07
N GLU A 134 -8.59 7.35 1.34
CA GLU A 134 -9.86 6.79 1.80
C GLU A 134 -11.08 7.55 1.27
N PRO A 135 -12.23 6.86 1.13
CA PRO A 135 -12.50 5.50 1.63
C PRO A 135 -12.25 4.38 0.61
N PHE A 136 -11.59 3.31 1.03
CA PHE A 136 -11.45 2.06 0.27
C PHE A 136 -11.20 0.84 1.17
N GLU A 137 -11.58 -0.36 0.73
CA GLU A 137 -11.26 -1.63 1.39
C GLU A 137 -9.74 -1.86 1.43
N PRO A 138 -9.10 -1.88 2.61
CA PRO A 138 -7.64 -2.01 2.72
C PRO A 138 -7.06 -3.28 2.10
N ALA A 139 -7.85 -4.36 1.97
CA ALA A 139 -7.42 -5.58 1.26
C ALA A 139 -7.11 -5.34 -0.24
N PHE A 140 -7.51 -4.20 -0.80
CA PHE A 140 -7.28 -3.78 -2.19
C PHE A 140 -6.50 -2.46 -2.27
N GLY A 141 -5.63 -2.20 -1.28
CA GLY A 141 -4.84 -0.97 -1.17
C GLY A 141 -3.62 -0.85 -2.10
N LEU A 142 -3.33 -1.86 -2.93
CA LEU A 142 -2.24 -1.83 -3.92
C LEU A 142 -2.81 -1.88 -5.33
N ILE A 143 -2.62 -0.83 -6.12
CA ILE A 143 -3.09 -0.76 -7.52
C ILE A 143 -1.97 -1.15 -8.47
N GLN A 144 -2.19 -2.19 -9.27
CA GLN A 144 -1.23 -2.71 -10.23
C GLN A 144 -1.34 -1.96 -11.57
N ALA A 145 -0.71 -0.79 -11.68
CA ALA A 145 -0.85 0.07 -12.86
C ALA A 145 -0.27 -0.56 -14.15
N TRP A 146 0.50 -1.64 -14.03
CA TRP A 146 0.97 -2.47 -15.15
C TRP A 146 -0.05 -3.55 -15.58
N ASN A 147 -1.03 -3.89 -14.74
CA ASN A 147 -1.97 -5.00 -14.96
C ASN A 147 -3.34 -4.50 -15.41
N VAL A 148 -3.43 -4.10 -16.68
CA VAL A 148 -4.65 -3.56 -17.29
C VAL A 148 -5.60 -4.69 -17.66
N LEU A 149 -6.89 -4.48 -17.40
CA LEU A 149 -7.96 -5.35 -17.86
C LEU A 149 -9.20 -4.56 -18.28
N THR A 150 -10.14 -5.26 -18.90
CA THR A 150 -11.45 -4.73 -19.25
C THR A 150 -12.56 -5.60 -18.66
N LEU A 151 -13.63 -4.96 -18.19
CA LEU A 151 -14.77 -5.58 -17.53
C LEU A 151 -16.07 -5.02 -18.06
N GLU A 152 -17.10 -5.86 -18.17
CA GLU A 152 -18.48 -5.41 -18.34
C GLU A 152 -19.29 -5.75 -17.08
N PRO A 153 -20.15 -4.86 -16.58
CA PRO A 153 -21.14 -5.19 -15.57
C PRO A 153 -22.05 -6.32 -16.07
N SER A 154 -21.95 -7.49 -15.46
CA SER A 154 -22.76 -8.66 -15.81
C SER A 154 -23.42 -9.23 -14.54
N PRO A 155 -24.64 -9.78 -14.60
CA PRO A 155 -25.29 -10.40 -13.44
C PRO A 155 -24.48 -11.54 -12.80
N GLN A 156 -23.64 -12.23 -13.59
CA GLN A 156 -22.77 -13.29 -13.10
C GLN A 156 -21.50 -12.74 -12.41
N LEU A 157 -21.17 -11.47 -12.68
CA LEU A 157 -20.09 -10.74 -12.06
C LEU A 157 -20.65 -10.02 -10.84
N ALA A 158 -20.55 -10.66 -9.67
CA ALA A 158 -20.94 -10.04 -8.40
C ALA A 158 -19.94 -8.92 -8.06
N ALA A 159 -20.13 -7.75 -8.67
CA ALA A 159 -19.30 -6.59 -8.48
C ALA A 159 -19.88 -5.63 -7.44
N ARG A 160 -19.18 -5.47 -6.32
CA ARG A 160 -19.52 -4.49 -5.30
C ARG A 160 -18.49 -3.38 -5.28
N VAL A 161 -18.95 -2.14 -5.21
CA VAL A 161 -18.05 -1.00 -4.95
C VAL A 161 -17.56 -1.08 -3.50
N LEU A 162 -16.25 -1.15 -3.34
CA LEU A 162 -15.54 -1.24 -2.08
C LEU A 162 -14.68 -0.01 -1.77
N GLY A 163 -14.66 0.97 -2.66
CA GLY A 163 -13.90 2.18 -2.45
C GLY A 163 -14.05 3.20 -3.56
N GLU A 164 -13.49 4.37 -3.31
CA GLU A 164 -13.39 5.47 -4.25
C GLU A 164 -12.07 6.21 -4.00
N VAL A 165 -11.27 6.36 -5.05
CA VAL A 165 -10.08 7.22 -5.02
C VAL A 165 -10.41 8.58 -5.61
N SER A 166 -9.73 9.61 -5.12
CA SER A 166 -9.88 10.97 -5.66
C SER A 166 -9.47 11.06 -7.14
N ALA A 167 -9.99 12.05 -7.85
CA ALA A 167 -9.58 12.32 -9.24
C ALA A 167 -8.07 12.59 -9.37
N THR A 168 -7.48 13.24 -8.37
CA THR A 168 -6.03 13.49 -8.30
C THR A 168 -5.25 12.19 -8.15
N ARG A 169 -5.69 11.29 -7.26
CA ARG A 169 -5.05 9.98 -7.10
C ARG A 169 -5.20 9.12 -8.36
N LEU A 170 -6.37 9.12 -8.99
CA LEU A 170 -6.58 8.42 -10.26
C LEU A 170 -5.66 8.97 -11.38
N ALA A 171 -5.43 10.29 -11.42
CA ALA A 171 -4.47 10.89 -12.35
C ALA A 171 -3.02 10.46 -12.06
N ALA A 172 -2.64 10.35 -10.78
CA ALA A 172 -1.33 9.82 -10.40
C ALA A 172 -1.15 8.36 -10.85
N ILE A 173 -2.17 7.51 -10.67
CA ILE A 173 -2.15 6.11 -11.12
C ILE A 173 -2.02 6.01 -12.64
N ARG A 174 -2.76 6.84 -13.39
CA ARG A 174 -2.60 6.94 -14.86
C ARG A 174 -1.18 7.32 -15.26
N ALA A 175 -0.57 8.27 -14.56
CA ALA A 175 0.80 8.68 -14.85
C ALA A 175 1.82 7.56 -14.57
N VAL A 176 1.60 6.73 -13.54
CA VAL A 176 2.41 5.52 -13.30
C VAL A 176 2.20 4.48 -14.42
N HIS A 177 0.96 4.32 -14.88
CA HIS A 177 0.66 3.47 -16.03
C HIS A 177 1.37 3.96 -17.31
N ASP A 178 1.42 5.26 -17.55
CA ASP A 178 2.12 5.84 -18.70
C ASP A 178 3.63 5.59 -18.63
N GLU A 179 4.25 5.68 -17.45
CA GLU A 179 5.65 5.30 -17.25
C GLU A 179 5.90 3.81 -17.55
N TRP A 180 5.02 2.92 -17.08
CA TRP A 180 5.09 1.50 -17.41
C TRP A 180 4.97 1.26 -18.92
N ALA A 181 4.00 1.91 -19.58
CA ALA A 181 3.79 1.79 -21.01
C ALA A 181 5.01 2.31 -21.81
N ALA A 182 5.68 3.35 -21.30
CA ALA A 182 6.92 3.89 -21.85
C ALA A 182 8.17 3.07 -21.46
N GLN A 183 8.05 2.04 -20.61
CA GLN A 183 9.16 1.31 -20.00
C GLN A 183 10.16 2.23 -19.27
N ALA A 184 9.67 3.34 -18.72
CA ALA A 184 10.43 4.32 -17.97
C ALA A 184 10.56 3.87 -16.51
N ALA A 185 11.44 2.90 -16.25
CA ALA A 185 11.72 2.46 -14.90
C ALA A 185 12.38 3.59 -14.08
N PRO A 186 11.97 3.80 -12.81
CA PRO A 186 12.60 4.79 -11.95
C PRO A 186 14.06 4.41 -11.69
N ALA A 187 14.93 5.41 -11.56
CA ALA A 187 16.36 5.26 -11.32
C ALA A 187 16.68 4.87 -9.86
N ILE A 188 16.01 3.83 -9.35
CA ILE A 188 16.14 3.30 -7.99
C ILE A 188 16.66 1.86 -8.09
N ALA A 189 17.54 1.47 -7.17
CA ALA A 189 18.03 0.10 -7.10
C ALA A 189 16.89 -0.91 -6.84
N PRO A 190 16.89 -2.09 -7.48
CA PRO A 190 15.95 -3.16 -7.16
C PRO A 190 16.13 -3.68 -5.73
N GLU A 191 15.12 -3.48 -4.88
CA GLU A 191 15.06 -3.99 -3.51
C GLU A 191 13.63 -4.49 -3.20
N PRO A 192 13.33 -5.78 -3.38
CA PRO A 192 12.03 -6.35 -3.01
C PRO A 192 11.65 -6.03 -1.55
N GLY A 193 10.35 -5.82 -1.28
CA GLY A 193 9.86 -5.46 0.06
C GLY A 193 10.12 -4.00 0.47
N ARG A 194 10.73 -3.18 -0.39
CA ARG A 194 10.89 -1.75 -0.15
C ARG A 194 9.82 -0.93 -0.82
N ILE A 195 9.26 -0.01 -0.05
CA ILE A 195 8.35 1.04 -0.53
C ILE A 195 9.08 2.37 -0.55
N ALA A 196 8.95 3.07 -1.66
CA ALA A 196 9.54 4.37 -1.91
C ALA A 196 8.43 5.38 -2.26
N LEU A 197 8.51 6.57 -1.65
CA LEU A 197 7.81 7.75 -2.11
C LEU A 197 8.60 8.32 -3.28
N ARG A 198 7.96 8.48 -4.44
CA ARG A 198 8.58 9.02 -5.65
C ARG A 198 7.66 9.99 -6.37
N THR A 199 8.26 10.87 -7.17
CA THR A 199 7.53 11.77 -8.07
C THR A 199 7.30 11.08 -9.41
N VAL A 200 6.09 11.24 -9.95
CA VAL A 200 5.63 10.66 -11.22
C VAL A 200 5.01 11.74 -12.08
N GLY A 201 5.32 11.71 -13.38
CA GLY A 201 4.85 12.72 -14.33
C GLY A 201 5.27 14.16 -13.95
N GLY A 202 6.31 14.31 -13.13
CA GLY A 202 6.83 15.58 -12.64
C GLY A 202 5.96 16.31 -11.59
N VAL A 203 4.79 15.76 -11.21
CA VAL A 203 3.82 16.49 -10.35
C VAL A 203 3.17 15.62 -9.27
N PHE A 204 3.11 14.31 -9.44
CA PHE A 204 2.39 13.43 -8.51
C PHE A 204 3.35 12.72 -7.58
N ALA A 205 3.11 12.80 -6.27
CA ALA A 205 3.80 11.96 -5.28
C ALA A 205 3.04 10.63 -5.11
N VAL A 206 3.74 9.51 -5.27
CA VAL A 206 3.18 8.16 -5.13
C VAL A 206 4.07 7.28 -4.27
N LEU A 207 3.45 6.43 -3.44
CA LEU A 207 4.13 5.30 -2.83
C LEU A 207 4.11 4.13 -3.80
N SER A 208 5.28 3.63 -4.18
CA SER A 208 5.43 2.45 -5.02
C SER A 208 6.51 1.51 -4.48
N GLY A 209 6.57 0.29 -5.01
CA GLY A 209 7.73 -0.56 -4.80
C GLY A 209 8.95 -0.08 -5.58
N THR A 210 10.02 -0.88 -5.57
CA THR A 210 11.21 -0.65 -6.40
C THR A 210 11.13 -1.42 -7.73
N PRO A 211 11.98 -1.09 -8.73
CA PRO A 211 12.12 -1.91 -9.94
C PRO A 211 12.40 -3.39 -9.62
N LEU A 212 12.04 -4.26 -10.57
CA LEU A 212 12.31 -5.70 -10.47
C LEU A 212 13.79 -5.97 -10.74
N GLY A 213 14.40 -6.81 -9.90
CA GLY A 213 15.79 -7.23 -10.06
C GLY A 213 15.95 -8.46 -10.96
N PRO A 214 17.19 -8.85 -11.28
CA PRO A 214 17.46 -10.16 -11.86
C PRO A 214 17.05 -11.27 -10.89
N ARG A 215 16.23 -12.24 -11.36
CA ARG A 215 15.70 -13.38 -10.54
C ARG A 215 14.85 -12.94 -9.35
N ASP A 216 14.04 -11.90 -9.56
CA ASP A 216 13.14 -11.37 -8.53
C ASP A 216 11.91 -12.29 -8.31
N PRO A 217 11.60 -12.72 -7.07
CA PRO A 217 10.42 -13.53 -6.81
C PRO A 217 9.11 -12.82 -7.18
N ARG A 218 9.09 -11.49 -7.21
CA ARG A 218 7.91 -10.71 -7.60
C ARG A 218 7.49 -10.95 -9.05
N VAL A 219 8.36 -11.50 -9.91
CA VAL A 219 8.01 -11.88 -11.29
C VAL A 219 6.93 -12.97 -11.29
N GLU A 220 7.05 -13.97 -10.43
CA GLU A 220 6.07 -15.06 -10.33
C GLU A 220 4.76 -14.57 -9.70
N TYR A 221 4.84 -13.65 -8.73
CA TYR A 221 3.66 -12.94 -8.22
C TYR A 221 2.92 -12.17 -9.34
N GLN A 222 3.65 -11.43 -10.17
CA GLN A 222 3.05 -10.71 -11.30
C GLN A 222 2.42 -11.64 -12.32
N SER A 223 2.97 -12.84 -12.56
CA SER A 223 2.32 -13.81 -13.46
C SER A 223 0.99 -14.31 -12.92
N LEU A 224 0.88 -14.59 -11.61
CA LEU A 224 -0.40 -15.04 -11.01
C LEU A 224 -1.52 -14.02 -11.22
N TYR A 225 -1.22 -12.74 -10.97
CA TYR A 225 -2.20 -11.67 -11.14
C TYR A 225 -2.49 -11.36 -12.61
N ARG A 226 -1.52 -11.53 -13.51
CA ARG A 226 -1.74 -11.39 -14.96
C ARG A 226 -2.64 -12.50 -15.49
N ASP A 227 -2.43 -13.72 -15.04
CA ASP A 227 -3.24 -14.86 -15.42
C ASP A 227 -4.68 -14.67 -14.93
N ALA A 228 -4.87 -14.24 -13.69
CA ALA A 228 -6.19 -13.91 -13.15
C ALA A 228 -6.89 -12.76 -13.90
N ALA A 229 -6.17 -11.69 -14.23
CA ALA A 229 -6.70 -10.60 -15.06
C ALA A 229 -7.08 -11.08 -16.46
N SER A 230 -6.30 -11.98 -17.06
CA SER A 230 -6.58 -12.54 -18.38
C SER A 230 -7.84 -13.42 -18.38
N GLN A 231 -8.03 -14.25 -17.34
CA GLN A 231 -9.22 -15.06 -17.15
C GLN A 231 -10.45 -14.18 -16.93
N LEU A 232 -10.29 -13.13 -16.12
CA LEU A 232 -11.33 -12.15 -15.87
C LEU A 232 -11.62 -11.24 -17.07
N GLY A 233 -10.72 -11.08 -18.03
CA GLY A 233 -11.03 -10.43 -19.30
C GLY A 233 -11.70 -11.39 -20.30
N ALA A 234 -11.22 -12.64 -20.36
CA ALA A 234 -11.64 -13.65 -21.33
C ALA A 234 -13.01 -14.25 -21.03
N ALA A 235 -13.35 -14.45 -19.75
CA ALA A 235 -14.65 -14.99 -19.33
C ALA A 235 -15.84 -14.10 -19.72
N TRP A 236 -15.58 -12.86 -20.18
CA TRP A 236 -16.61 -11.84 -20.41
C TRP A 236 -16.54 -11.17 -21.77
N LEU A 237 -15.60 -11.57 -22.64
CA LEU A 237 -15.86 -11.47 -24.07
C LEU A 237 -17.02 -12.41 -24.35
N PRO A 238 -18.18 -11.93 -24.86
CA PRO A 238 -19.22 -12.83 -25.30
C PRO A 238 -18.57 -13.86 -26.22
N ALA A 239 -18.94 -15.13 -26.08
CA ALA A 239 -18.64 -16.17 -27.05
C ALA A 239 -19.17 -15.70 -28.41
N ALA A 240 -18.38 -14.90 -29.10
CA ALA A 240 -18.66 -14.37 -30.41
C ALA A 240 -18.46 -15.56 -31.33
N ARG A 241 -19.54 -16.31 -31.50
CA ARG A 241 -19.76 -17.32 -32.54
C ARG A 241 -18.81 -18.50 -32.44
N SER A 242 -19.18 -19.48 -31.63
CA SER A 242 -19.07 -20.88 -32.04
C SER A 242 -19.98 -21.13 -33.26
N ALA A 243 -19.60 -20.55 -34.39
CA ALA A 243 -20.05 -21.00 -35.71
C ALA A 243 -18.86 -21.77 -36.32
N PRO A 244 -19.06 -22.98 -36.87
CA PRO A 244 -17.99 -23.67 -37.57
C PRO A 244 -17.52 -22.80 -38.74
N GLY A 245 -16.20 -22.71 -38.93
CA GLY A 245 -15.52 -21.74 -39.79
C GLY A 245 -15.96 -21.73 -41.26
N PRO A 246 -15.43 -20.78 -42.04
CA PRO A 246 -14.17 -21.14 -42.69
C PRO A 246 -13.13 -20.02 -42.84
N ALA A 247 -11.92 -20.51 -43.13
CA ALA A 247 -10.81 -19.89 -43.84
C ALA A 247 -10.00 -18.77 -43.15
N ALA A 248 -8.71 -19.05 -43.04
CA ALA A 248 -7.66 -18.15 -42.59
C ALA A 248 -7.61 -16.86 -43.42
N ALA A 249 -7.50 -15.73 -42.72
CA ALA A 249 -7.08 -14.43 -43.25
C ALA A 249 -5.81 -13.97 -42.50
N PRO A 250 -4.97 -13.14 -43.12
CA PRO A 250 -3.52 -13.20 -42.95
C PRO A 250 -3.03 -12.62 -41.62
N ARG A 251 -1.90 -13.16 -41.15
CA ARG A 251 -1.10 -12.60 -40.05
C ARG A 251 -0.92 -11.10 -40.24
N ALA A 252 -1.40 -10.31 -39.28
CA ALA A 252 -1.04 -8.92 -39.15
C ALA A 252 0.48 -8.82 -39.02
N ARG A 253 1.13 -8.21 -40.01
CA ARG A 253 2.52 -7.77 -39.90
C ARG A 253 2.61 -6.72 -38.79
N PRO A 254 3.66 -6.71 -37.96
CA PRO A 254 3.90 -5.62 -37.02
C PRO A 254 4.00 -4.32 -37.84
N GLN A 255 3.13 -3.36 -37.55
CA GLN A 255 3.28 -2.02 -38.11
C GLN A 255 4.55 -1.38 -37.52
N PRO A 256 5.37 -0.70 -38.34
CA PRO A 256 6.49 0.09 -37.84
C PRO A 256 5.96 1.20 -36.92
N GLY A 257 6.64 1.40 -35.78
CA GLY A 257 6.24 2.36 -34.75
C GLY A 257 6.18 3.79 -35.29
N PRO A 258 5.26 4.63 -34.76
CA PRO A 258 5.18 6.02 -35.18
C PRO A 258 6.33 6.85 -34.61
N GLU A 259 7.15 7.39 -35.52
CA GLU A 259 8.03 8.53 -35.28
C GLU A 259 7.17 9.74 -34.89
N GLY A 260 7.16 10.06 -33.59
CA GLY A 260 6.37 11.19 -33.10
C GLY A 260 6.40 11.24 -31.58
N GLY A 261 7.54 11.69 -31.04
CA GLY A 261 7.65 12.03 -29.62
C GLY A 261 6.56 13.02 -29.15
N TRP A 262 6.43 13.15 -27.84
CA TRP A 262 5.59 14.06 -27.03
C TRP A 262 4.49 14.90 -27.72
N TRP A 263 4.82 15.70 -28.74
CA TRP A 263 3.89 16.45 -29.60
C TRP A 263 2.80 15.60 -30.29
N GLY A 264 3.09 14.33 -30.59
CA GLY A 264 2.10 13.38 -31.14
C GLY A 264 1.01 12.98 -30.14
N SER A 265 1.31 13.02 -28.85
CA SER A 265 0.37 12.73 -27.76
C SER A 265 -0.46 13.98 -27.41
N VAL A 266 0.13 15.17 -27.48
CA VAL A 266 -0.56 16.46 -27.24
C VAL A 266 -1.58 16.77 -28.35
N ARG A 267 -1.27 16.48 -29.62
CA ARG A 267 -2.26 16.65 -30.70
C ARG A 267 -3.43 15.67 -30.62
N ARG A 268 -3.19 14.46 -30.10
CA ARG A 268 -4.24 13.47 -29.83
C ARG A 268 -5.12 13.89 -28.66
N TRP A 269 -4.55 14.62 -27.69
CA TRP A 269 -5.25 15.24 -26.56
C TRP A 269 -6.16 16.41 -26.98
N LEU A 270 -5.80 17.15 -28.04
CA LEU A 270 -6.61 18.27 -28.57
C LEU A 270 -7.65 17.87 -29.62
N GLY A 271 -7.59 16.66 -30.17
CA GLY A 271 -8.38 16.24 -31.33
C GLY A 271 -9.66 15.44 -31.03
N ALA A 272 -9.95 15.07 -29.78
CA ALA A 272 -11.11 14.25 -29.42
C ALA A 272 -12.15 15.06 -28.60
N ASP A 273 -13.18 15.51 -29.31
CA ASP A 273 -14.52 15.99 -28.91
C ASP A 273 -14.75 16.75 -27.58
N GLY A 274 -15.24 17.99 -27.74
CA GLY A 274 -16.31 18.56 -26.89
C GLY A 274 -15.96 19.78 -26.03
N TRP A 275 -16.50 20.94 -26.42
CA TRP A 275 -16.42 22.31 -25.90
C TRP A 275 -16.67 22.59 -24.38
N MET A 276 -16.54 21.63 -23.47
CA MET A 276 -16.77 21.86 -22.01
C MET A 276 -15.51 22.02 -21.15
N ARG A 277 -14.32 22.12 -21.74
CA ARG A 277 -13.05 22.14 -21.00
C ARG A 277 -12.30 23.46 -20.79
N PRO A 278 -12.57 24.60 -21.46
CA PRO A 278 -11.79 25.81 -21.17
C PRO A 278 -12.07 26.37 -19.76
N ALA A 279 -13.21 26.05 -19.14
CA ALA A 279 -13.54 26.52 -17.79
C ALA A 279 -12.78 25.76 -16.68
N PHE A 280 -12.49 24.47 -16.85
CA PHE A 280 -11.77 23.66 -15.85
C PHE A 280 -10.25 23.88 -15.88
N ALA A 281 -9.68 24.16 -17.05
CA ALA A 281 -8.26 24.48 -17.18
C ALA A 281 -7.90 25.81 -16.48
N VAL A 282 -8.80 26.79 -16.49
CA VAL A 282 -8.61 28.08 -15.79
C VAL A 282 -8.73 27.91 -14.27
N LEU A 283 -9.65 27.06 -13.78
CA LEU A 283 -9.75 26.76 -12.34
C LEU A 283 -8.53 25.99 -11.81
N ALA A 284 -8.00 25.03 -12.57
CA ALA A 284 -6.77 24.33 -12.21
C ALA A 284 -5.55 25.27 -12.21
N LEU A 285 -5.50 26.24 -13.13
CA LEU A 285 -4.44 27.25 -13.18
C LEU A 285 -4.53 28.25 -12.01
N CYS A 286 -5.74 28.71 -11.65
CA CYS A 286 -5.94 29.66 -10.54
C CYS A 286 -5.59 29.07 -9.17
N VAL A 287 -5.82 27.76 -8.95
CA VAL A 287 -5.44 27.07 -7.71
C VAL A 287 -3.91 26.88 -7.62
N VAL A 288 -3.24 26.65 -8.75
CA VAL A 288 -1.77 26.51 -8.79
C VAL A 288 -1.06 27.85 -8.49
N VAL A 289 -1.58 28.98 -8.97
CA VAL A 289 -0.96 30.29 -8.71
C VAL A 289 -1.10 30.72 -7.24
N GLN A 290 -2.19 30.36 -6.56
CA GLN A 290 -2.34 30.65 -5.12
C GLN A 290 -1.46 29.76 -4.22
N ASN A 291 -1.09 28.55 -4.67
CA ASN A 291 -0.30 27.62 -3.87
C ASN A 291 1.23 27.76 -4.06
N VAL A 292 1.68 28.32 -5.19
CA VAL A 292 3.11 28.60 -5.45
C VAL A 292 3.61 29.83 -4.67
N GLY A 293 2.71 30.72 -4.21
CA GLY A 293 3.07 31.92 -3.45
C GLY A 293 3.48 31.69 -1.98
N LEU A 294 3.33 30.49 -1.43
CA LEU A 294 3.52 30.21 0.01
C LEU A 294 4.71 29.32 0.36
N PHE A 295 5.40 28.73 -0.62
CA PHE A 295 6.60 27.92 -0.37
C PHE A 295 7.73 28.33 -1.33
N GLY A 296 8.40 29.42 -0.96
CA GLY A 296 9.65 29.81 -1.58
C GLY A 296 10.81 28.93 -1.13
N GLY A 297 11.49 28.31 -2.10
CA GLY A 297 12.96 28.26 -2.16
C GLY A 297 13.68 26.94 -1.84
N HIS A 298 14.34 26.40 -2.88
CA HIS A 298 15.46 25.42 -2.91
C HIS A 298 15.17 23.99 -2.40
N ASP A 299 15.50 22.89 -3.08
CA ASP A 299 16.40 22.64 -4.20
C ASP A 299 15.86 21.43 -5.01
N ALA A 300 16.04 21.45 -6.32
CA ALA A 300 15.53 20.44 -7.23
C ALA A 300 16.50 19.25 -7.31
N GLN A 301 16.20 18.17 -6.59
CA GLN A 301 16.74 16.84 -6.86
C GLN A 301 15.67 15.81 -6.49
N ASP A 302 15.48 14.80 -7.35
CA ASP A 302 14.49 13.72 -7.20
C ASP A 302 14.60 13.03 -5.84
N ASP A 303 13.84 13.53 -4.87
CA ASP A 303 13.85 13.08 -3.48
C ASP A 303 13.01 11.80 -3.36
N VAL A 304 13.60 10.67 -3.73
CA VAL A 304 13.00 9.35 -3.45
C VAL A 304 13.15 9.08 -1.95
N ARG A 305 12.05 9.22 -1.20
CA ARG A 305 12.04 8.98 0.25
C ARG A 305 11.58 7.56 0.53
N PHE A 306 12.49 6.70 0.99
CA PHE A 306 12.13 5.36 1.44
C PHE A 306 11.35 5.45 2.76
N ARG A 307 10.21 4.76 2.84
CA ARG A 307 9.51 4.62 4.11
C ARG A 307 10.28 3.62 4.96
N ALA A 308 11.03 4.11 5.95
CA ALA A 308 11.34 3.28 7.10
C ALA A 308 10.03 2.88 7.78
N VAL A 309 9.96 1.65 8.31
CA VAL A 309 8.96 1.20 9.29
C VAL A 309 8.62 2.38 10.22
N PRO A 310 7.36 2.64 10.59
CA PRO A 310 7.06 3.74 11.47
C PRO A 310 7.77 3.52 12.80
N THR A 311 8.97 4.09 12.95
CA THR A 311 9.37 4.65 14.22
C THR A 311 8.31 5.71 14.46
N ALA A 312 7.47 5.49 15.47
CA ALA A 312 6.46 6.45 15.90
C ALA A 312 7.04 7.87 15.76
N PRO A 313 6.25 8.87 15.29
CA PRO A 313 6.76 10.22 15.19
C PRO A 313 7.36 10.55 16.54
N ALA A 314 8.68 10.74 16.57
CA ALA A 314 9.35 11.15 17.78
C ALA A 314 8.64 12.45 18.14
N ALA A 315 7.81 12.40 19.19
CA ALA A 315 7.38 13.60 19.86
C ALA A 315 8.67 14.42 20.04
N ALA A 316 8.62 15.70 19.69
CA ALA A 316 9.75 16.62 19.83
C ALA A 316 10.10 16.75 21.33
N GLY A 317 10.67 15.69 21.89
CA GLY A 317 11.13 15.57 23.24
C GLY A 317 12.58 16.01 23.23
N ALA A 318 12.91 16.87 24.17
CA ALA A 318 14.26 17.38 24.29
C ALA A 318 15.15 16.38 25.04
N ASP A 319 16.42 16.36 24.64
CA ASP A 319 17.39 15.38 25.10
C ASP A 319 17.94 15.77 26.48
N LEU A 320 17.91 14.83 27.43
CA LEU A 320 18.48 14.91 28.77
C LEU A 320 19.63 13.91 28.92
N THR A 321 20.57 14.21 29.80
CA THR A 321 21.58 13.27 30.26
C THR A 321 21.39 12.95 31.74
N VAL A 322 21.52 11.68 32.10
CA VAL A 322 21.50 11.20 33.49
C VAL A 322 22.68 10.28 33.77
N ARG A 323 23.27 10.43 34.94
CA ARG A 323 24.27 9.50 35.49
C ARG A 323 23.74 8.96 36.81
N TRP A 324 23.70 7.63 36.92
CA TRP A 324 23.27 6.93 38.11
C TRP A 324 24.41 6.82 39.11
N LYS A 325 24.08 6.73 40.40
CA LYS A 325 25.07 6.38 41.43
C LYS A 325 25.50 4.91 41.29
N ASP A 326 26.70 4.61 41.76
CA ASP A 326 27.21 3.23 41.80
C ASP A 326 26.30 2.32 42.63
N GLY A 327 25.97 1.14 42.09
CA GLY A 327 25.16 0.12 42.76
C GLY A 327 23.65 0.26 42.63
N VAL A 328 23.15 1.23 41.84
CA VAL A 328 21.71 1.34 41.52
C VAL A 328 21.24 0.11 40.75
N ARG A 329 20.15 -0.51 41.19
CA ARG A 329 19.55 -1.64 40.49
C ARG A 329 18.79 -1.15 39.26
N VAL A 330 18.88 -1.90 38.16
CA VAL A 330 18.21 -1.58 36.89
C VAL A 330 16.70 -1.37 37.09
N ASP A 331 16.05 -2.21 37.91
CA ASP A 331 14.61 -2.10 38.21
C ASP A 331 14.23 -0.78 38.90
N GLU A 332 15.13 -0.20 39.70
CA GLU A 332 14.89 1.06 40.41
C GLU A 332 15.08 2.27 39.48
N ALA A 333 16.06 2.19 38.58
CA ALA A 333 16.26 3.16 37.52
C ALA A 333 15.06 3.18 36.55
N ASP A 334 14.59 2.00 36.12
CA ASP A 334 13.47 1.87 35.18
C ASP A 334 12.16 2.44 35.76
N ARG A 335 11.88 2.22 37.05
CA ARG A 335 10.71 2.83 37.71
C ARG A 335 10.78 4.35 37.72
N LEU A 336 11.96 4.92 37.94
CA LEU A 336 12.14 6.38 37.92
C LEU A 336 11.97 6.93 36.49
N LEU A 337 12.52 6.26 35.48
CA LEU A 337 12.38 6.64 34.07
C LEU A 337 10.93 6.57 33.59
N GLN A 338 10.19 5.53 33.99
CA GLN A 338 8.76 5.41 33.70
C GLN A 338 7.95 6.55 34.34
N ALA A 339 8.28 6.96 35.57
CA ALA A 339 7.57 8.02 36.29
C ALA A 339 7.70 9.40 35.60
N ILE A 340 8.79 9.63 34.85
CA ILE A 340 9.00 10.85 34.06
C ILE A 340 8.67 10.68 32.56
N SER A 341 8.15 9.50 32.18
CA SER A 341 7.88 9.13 30.78
C SER A 341 9.12 9.35 29.89
N ALA A 342 10.29 8.93 30.38
CA ALA A 342 11.54 9.03 29.65
C ALA A 342 11.76 7.82 28.73
N ASP A 343 12.10 8.10 27.48
CA ASP A 343 12.63 7.12 26.54
C ASP A 343 14.16 7.12 26.59
N VAL A 344 14.78 5.94 26.74
CA VAL A 344 16.24 5.82 26.71
C VAL A 344 16.71 5.85 25.26
N VAL A 345 17.33 6.96 24.85
CA VAL A 345 17.86 7.17 23.48
C VAL A 345 19.22 6.50 23.30
N GLY A 346 19.98 6.31 24.38
CA GLY A 346 21.21 5.53 24.35
C GLY A 346 21.99 5.60 25.65
N GLY A 347 22.74 4.55 25.96
CA GLY A 347 23.57 4.46 27.16
C GLY A 347 23.72 3.03 27.66
N PRO A 348 24.62 2.77 28.61
CA PRO A 348 25.58 3.72 29.19
C PRO A 348 26.73 4.03 28.19
N GLY A 349 27.05 5.32 28.03
CA GLY A 349 28.25 5.73 27.29
C GLY A 349 29.55 5.33 28.01
N SER A 350 30.71 5.56 27.39
CA SER A 350 32.03 5.29 27.99
C SER A 350 32.29 6.04 29.30
N ASN A 351 31.48 7.05 29.61
CA ASN A 351 31.49 7.85 30.83
C ASN A 351 30.35 7.50 31.80
N GLY A 352 29.60 6.40 31.57
CA GLY A 352 28.48 5.98 32.41
C GLY A 352 27.23 6.85 32.29
N VAL A 353 27.17 7.76 31.31
CA VAL A 353 26.04 8.67 31.10
C VAL A 353 25.02 8.04 30.15
N TRP A 354 23.75 8.22 30.50
CA TRP A 354 22.58 7.81 29.74
C TRP A 354 21.93 9.02 29.11
N ARG A 355 21.50 8.89 27.85
CA ARG A 355 20.73 9.88 27.12
C ARG A 355 19.26 9.49 27.13
N LEU A 356 18.43 10.42 27.56
CA LEU A 356 17.00 10.25 27.72
C LEU A 356 16.28 11.28 26.84
N ARG A 357 15.12 10.90 26.30
CA ARG A 357 14.17 11.80 25.67
C ARG A 357 12.95 11.88 26.55
N VAL A 358 12.54 13.10 26.89
CA VAL A 358 11.40 13.34 27.78
C VAL A 358 10.42 14.33 27.15
N PRO A 359 9.12 14.23 27.47
CA PRO A 359 8.10 15.15 26.98
C PRO A 359 8.21 16.55 27.61
N ASP A 360 8.70 16.66 28.86
CA ASP A 360 8.91 17.93 29.57
C ASP A 360 10.27 17.91 30.27
N VAL A 361 11.18 18.78 29.81
CA VAL A 361 12.56 18.87 30.29
C VAL A 361 12.66 19.43 31.70
N GLU A 362 11.94 20.50 32.00
CA GLU A 362 12.07 21.20 33.29
C GLU A 362 11.48 20.34 34.41
N LYS A 363 10.31 19.76 34.17
CA LYS A 363 9.67 18.86 35.13
C LYS A 363 10.49 17.59 35.35
N SER A 364 11.01 17.00 34.28
CA SER A 364 11.85 15.79 34.37
C SER A 364 13.18 16.06 35.08
N LEU A 365 13.83 17.21 34.86
CA LEU A 365 15.04 17.59 35.57
C LEU A 365 14.80 17.78 37.07
N GLN A 366 13.66 18.37 37.46
CA GLN A 366 13.32 18.50 38.88
C GLN A 366 13.14 17.15 39.55
N VAL A 367 12.48 16.19 38.88
CA VAL A 367 12.26 14.83 39.41
C VAL A 367 13.59 14.05 39.47
N LEU A 368 14.44 14.17 38.45
CA LEU A 368 15.76 13.52 38.43
C LEU A 368 16.70 14.11 39.50
N ALA A 369 16.71 15.43 39.68
CA ALA A 369 17.53 16.10 40.70
C ALA A 369 17.07 15.79 42.15
N ALA A 370 15.78 15.53 42.35
CA ALA A 370 15.22 15.13 43.64
C ALA A 370 15.42 13.64 43.96
N SER A 371 15.82 12.82 43.00
CA SER A 371 15.95 11.37 43.19
C SER A 371 17.27 11.01 43.90
N PRO A 372 17.23 10.15 44.94
CA PRO A 372 18.44 9.69 45.61
C PRO A 372 19.29 8.76 44.74
N LEU A 373 18.74 8.24 43.64
CA LEU A 373 19.40 7.31 42.70
C LEU A 373 20.29 8.01 41.67
N VAL A 374 20.07 9.31 41.46
CA VAL A 374 20.75 10.10 40.42
C VAL A 374 22.00 10.75 41.01
N GLU A 375 23.13 10.61 40.33
CA GLU A 375 24.39 11.29 40.67
C GLU A 375 24.50 12.65 39.98
N ALA A 376 24.08 12.73 38.70
CA ALA A 376 24.00 13.96 37.95
C ALA A 376 22.92 13.89 36.88
N ALA A 377 22.19 14.99 36.66
CA ALA A 377 21.27 15.14 35.53
C ALA A 377 21.42 16.53 34.91
N GLY A 378 21.32 16.62 33.59
CA GLY A 378 21.48 17.87 32.86
C GLY A 378 20.86 17.82 31.46
N ARG A 379 20.73 18.98 30.82
CA ARG A 379 20.33 19.04 29.42
C ARG A 379 21.44 18.47 28.54
N ALA A 380 21.09 17.69 27.52
CA ALA A 380 22.05 17.34 26.50
C ALA A 380 22.39 18.62 25.71
N SER A 381 23.65 19.04 25.75
CA SER A 381 24.12 20.18 24.95
C SER A 381 24.32 19.71 23.51
N GLU A 382 23.73 20.40 22.54
CA GLU A 382 24.06 20.21 21.13
C GLU A 382 25.48 20.73 20.84
N ARG A 383 26.30 19.85 20.28
CA ARG A 383 27.50 20.05 19.43
C ARG A 383 28.92 20.06 20.04
N PRO A 384 29.92 19.69 19.21
CA PRO A 384 29.86 19.27 17.79
C PRO A 384 29.84 17.77 17.56
#